data_AF-A0A9Q0BLJ2-F1
#
_entry.id   AF-A0A9Q0BLJ2-F1
#
_cell.length_a   1.000
_cell.length_b   1.000
_cell.length_c   1.000
_cell.angle_alpha   90.00
_cell.angle_beta   90.00
_cell.angle_gamma   90.00
#
_symmetry.space_group_name_H-M   'P 1'
#
loop_
_entity.id
_entity.type
_entity.pdbx_description
1 polymer ?
#
loop_
_entity_poly.entity_id
_entity_poly.type
_entity_poly.pdbx_seq_one_letter_code
_entity_poly.pdbx_strand_id
1 'polypeptide(L)'
;MRAYRRARRKFACVVYMVTIAWMILALVQWLLVSLISDISLVFIQFYWISVIFFALAMVMVTLFIFFERIRFIIGLNWLITVLIVEFVIIGLFALVARTLWPDLIMWFFICVLLVFLFVLLGSIMPHDFTLDVVILFVLAFIFLIVTIFFIMMHILIAMPYSFVVFQLFISVIVLLFVMYHAQTINGGRFAEMRLNDHLLASLILFHDFIIIFLLTFYAQIVYRIASRNSTTTVAPPFGTWFLPTLRPDEDLTTEADPNAEDSGNSPDEVLSPDEQSIVFF
;
A
#
# COMPACT_ATOMS: atom_id res chain seq x y z
N MET A 1 -15.02 34.23 -19.12
CA MET A 1 -13.98 34.16 -18.05
C MET A 1 -14.54 33.90 -16.64
N ARG A 2 -15.41 34.74 -16.05
CA ARG A 2 -15.93 34.51 -14.67
C ARG A 2 -16.82 33.26 -14.53
N ALA A 3 -17.72 33.01 -15.49
CA ALA A 3 -18.61 31.83 -15.48
C ALA A 3 -17.84 30.51 -15.58
N TYR A 4 -16.85 30.43 -16.49
CA TYR A 4 -15.96 29.28 -16.63
C TYR A 4 -15.20 28.97 -15.33
N ARG A 5 -14.57 29.98 -14.70
CA ARG A 5 -13.86 29.81 -13.41
C ARG A 5 -14.79 29.30 -12.30
N ARG A 6 -16.04 29.78 -12.25
CA ARG A 6 -17.04 29.29 -11.28
C ARG A 6 -17.42 27.82 -11.55
N ALA A 7 -17.66 27.45 -12.81
CA ALA A 7 -17.99 26.08 -13.19
C ALA A 7 -16.85 25.11 -12.85
N ARG A 8 -15.62 25.49 -13.16
CA ARG A 8 -14.41 24.70 -12.87
C ARG A 8 -14.19 24.51 -11.37
N ARG A 9 -14.35 25.55 -10.56
CA ARG A 9 -14.26 25.44 -9.09
C ARG A 9 -15.36 24.53 -8.51
N LYS A 10 -16.58 24.60 -9.06
CA LYS A 10 -17.67 23.69 -8.66
C LYS A 10 -17.32 22.26 -9.01
N PHE A 11 -16.81 22.01 -10.21
CA PHE A 11 -16.34 20.70 -10.64
C PHE A 11 -15.26 20.13 -9.73
N ALA A 12 -14.19 20.90 -9.48
CA ALA A 12 -13.10 20.48 -8.60
C ALA A 12 -13.60 20.18 -7.17
N CYS A 13 -14.49 21.03 -6.64
CA CYS A 13 -15.11 20.80 -5.33
C CYS A 13 -15.89 19.46 -5.30
N VAL A 14 -16.70 19.17 -6.32
CA VAL A 14 -17.44 17.91 -6.40
C VAL A 14 -16.48 16.72 -6.46
N VAL A 15 -15.44 16.78 -7.29
CA VAL A 15 -14.42 15.74 -7.41
C VAL A 15 -13.80 15.42 -6.05
N TYR A 16 -13.26 16.43 -5.36
CA TYR A 16 -12.58 16.22 -4.07
C TYR A 16 -13.53 15.73 -2.99
N MET A 17 -14.77 16.24 -2.93
CA MET A 17 -15.78 15.77 -1.98
C MET A 17 -16.16 14.31 -2.21
N VAL A 18 -16.31 13.90 -3.47
CA VAL A 18 -16.62 12.51 -3.83
C VAL A 18 -15.42 11.59 -3.51
N THR A 19 -14.18 12.00 -3.78
CA THR A 19 -12.99 11.24 -3.37
C THR A 19 -12.92 11.08 -1.84
N ILE A 20 -13.21 12.13 -1.08
CA ILE A 20 -13.27 12.05 0.40
C ILE A 20 -14.35 11.07 0.84
N ALA A 21 -15.53 11.08 0.22
CA ALA A 21 -16.59 10.12 0.52
C ALA A 21 -16.14 8.66 0.27
N TRP A 22 -15.42 8.39 -0.83
CA TRP A 22 -14.83 7.07 -1.09
C TRP A 22 -13.80 6.65 -0.04
N MET A 23 -12.92 7.57 0.37
CA MET A 23 -11.94 7.28 1.42
C MET A 23 -12.59 6.99 2.78
N ILE A 24 -13.66 7.72 3.14
CA ILE A 24 -14.43 7.46 4.37
C ILE A 24 -15.13 6.10 4.30
N LEU A 25 -15.77 5.79 3.16
CA LEU A 25 -16.42 4.50 2.92
C LEU A 25 -15.41 3.34 3.08
N ALA A 26 -14.24 3.48 2.47
CA ALA A 26 -13.15 2.50 2.58
C ALA A 26 -12.69 2.34 4.04
N LEU A 27 -12.44 3.45 4.75
CA LEU A 27 -12.02 3.41 6.15
C LEU A 27 -13.03 2.69 7.04
N VAL A 28 -14.32 2.98 6.89
CA VAL A 28 -15.38 2.33 7.67
C VAL A 28 -15.39 0.82 7.43
N GLN A 29 -15.33 0.38 6.16
CA GLN A 29 -15.32 -1.04 5.83
C GLN A 29 -14.05 -1.74 6.34
N TRP A 30 -12.88 -1.11 6.19
CA TRP A 30 -11.63 -1.69 6.67
C TRP A 30 -11.56 -1.77 8.20
N LEU A 31 -12.09 -0.78 8.91
CA LEU A 31 -12.21 -0.83 10.37
C LEU A 31 -13.13 -1.96 10.81
N LEU A 32 -14.27 -2.18 10.14
CA LEU A 32 -15.15 -3.30 10.45
C LEU A 32 -14.43 -4.65 10.30
N VAL A 33 -13.65 -4.82 9.22
CA VAL A 33 -12.86 -6.05 9.01
C VAL A 33 -11.80 -6.22 10.10
N SER A 34 -11.05 -5.16 10.42
CA SER A 34 -9.95 -5.22 11.40
C SER A 34 -10.42 -5.37 12.86
N LEU A 35 -11.61 -4.85 13.21
CA LEU A 35 -12.16 -4.93 14.56
C LEU A 35 -12.90 -6.25 14.86
N ILE A 36 -13.47 -6.90 13.84
CA ILE A 36 -14.26 -8.13 14.01
C ILE A 36 -13.39 -9.33 13.67
N SER A 37 -12.93 -10.06 14.70
CA SER A 37 -12.03 -11.20 14.56
C SER A 37 -12.54 -12.28 13.62
N ASP A 38 -13.84 -12.60 13.65
CA ASP A 38 -14.43 -13.63 12.78
C ASP A 38 -14.34 -13.25 11.29
N ILE A 39 -14.57 -11.98 10.97
CA ILE A 39 -14.46 -11.45 9.60
C ILE A 39 -12.99 -11.47 9.16
N SER A 40 -12.09 -11.02 10.03
CA SER A 40 -10.65 -11.06 9.78
C SER A 40 -10.17 -12.49 9.48
N LEU A 41 -10.59 -13.48 10.26
CA LEU A 41 -10.24 -14.89 10.04
C LEU A 41 -10.70 -15.40 8.67
N VAL A 42 -11.92 -15.07 8.26
CA VAL A 42 -12.45 -15.44 6.92
C VAL A 42 -11.55 -14.88 5.82
N PHE A 43 -11.16 -13.60 5.87
CA PHE A 43 -10.30 -13.00 4.84
C PHE A 43 -8.82 -13.40 4.95
N ILE A 44 -8.37 -13.91 6.09
CA ILE A 44 -7.06 -14.54 6.22
C ILE A 44 -7.06 -15.91 5.52
N GLN A 45 -8.08 -16.74 5.79
CA GLN A 45 -8.22 -18.09 5.24
C GLN A 45 -8.53 -18.07 3.74
N PHE A 46 -9.46 -17.22 3.31
CA PHE A 46 -9.90 -17.09 1.93
C PHE A 46 -9.32 -15.84 1.25
N TYR A 47 -8.02 -15.57 1.46
CA TYR A 47 -7.34 -14.37 0.95
C TYR A 47 -7.44 -14.21 -0.59
N TRP A 48 -7.59 -15.32 -1.32
CA TRP A 48 -7.76 -15.33 -2.78
C TRP A 48 -9.01 -14.58 -3.25
N ILE A 49 -10.05 -14.47 -2.40
CA ILE A 49 -11.25 -13.66 -2.69
C ILE A 49 -10.85 -12.21 -2.93
N SER A 50 -10.06 -11.62 -2.03
CA SER A 50 -9.55 -10.25 -2.17
C SER A 50 -8.72 -10.08 -3.44
N VAL A 51 -7.88 -11.06 -3.79
CA VAL A 51 -7.08 -11.00 -5.03
C VAL A 51 -7.97 -10.97 -6.27
N ILE A 52 -9.03 -11.77 -6.33
CA ILE A 52 -9.98 -11.79 -7.45
C ILE A 52 -10.71 -10.45 -7.57
N PHE A 53 -11.24 -9.93 -6.46
CA PHE A 53 -11.95 -8.64 -6.46
C PHE A 53 -11.03 -7.48 -6.86
N PHE A 54 -9.78 -7.47 -6.40
CA PHE A 54 -8.80 -6.47 -6.80
C PHE A 54 -8.50 -6.54 -8.30
N ALA A 55 -8.24 -7.73 -8.84
CA ALA A 55 -7.99 -7.91 -10.27
C ALA A 55 -9.21 -7.50 -11.13
N LEU A 56 -10.42 -7.88 -10.70
CA LEU A 56 -11.66 -7.50 -11.36
C LEU A 56 -11.87 -5.97 -11.33
N ALA A 57 -11.54 -5.32 -10.21
CA ALA A 57 -11.58 -3.87 -10.11
C ALA A 57 -10.64 -3.20 -11.11
N MET A 58 -9.40 -3.67 -11.24
CA MET A 58 -8.43 -3.10 -12.19
C MET A 58 -8.90 -3.24 -13.65
N VAL A 59 -9.50 -4.38 -14.01
CA VAL A 59 -10.12 -4.56 -15.33
C VAL A 59 -11.29 -3.59 -15.52
N MET A 60 -12.20 -3.50 -14.55
CA MET A 60 -13.34 -2.58 -14.57
C MET A 60 -12.92 -1.11 -14.73
N VAL A 61 -11.89 -0.66 -14.00
CA VAL A 61 -11.31 0.69 -14.11
C VAL A 61 -10.78 0.94 -15.51
N THR A 62 -10.03 -0.01 -16.05
CA THR A 62 -9.46 0.07 -17.39
C THR A 62 -10.56 0.23 -18.44
N LEU A 63 -11.61 -0.61 -18.37
CA LEU A 63 -12.78 -0.49 -19.23
C LEU A 63 -13.46 0.88 -19.07
N PHE A 64 -13.64 1.35 -17.84
CA PHE A 64 -14.29 2.64 -17.54
C PHE A 64 -13.51 3.85 -18.09
N ILE A 65 -12.18 3.77 -18.13
CA ILE A 65 -11.32 4.80 -18.74
C ILE A 65 -11.47 4.82 -20.27
N PHE A 66 -11.39 3.66 -20.93
CA PHE A 66 -11.40 3.58 -22.40
C PHE A 66 -12.79 3.75 -23.04
N PHE A 67 -13.85 3.28 -22.38
CA PHE A 67 -15.21 3.33 -22.94
C PHE A 67 -15.95 4.61 -22.56
N GLU A 68 -15.62 5.73 -23.24
CA GLU A 68 -16.26 7.04 -22.98
C GLU A 68 -17.79 6.99 -23.03
N ARG A 69 -18.39 6.15 -23.90
CA ARG A 69 -19.85 6.00 -24.05
C ARG A 69 -20.55 5.59 -22.76
N ILE A 70 -19.89 4.78 -21.92
CA ILE A 70 -20.43 4.31 -20.64
C ILE A 70 -20.58 5.48 -19.66
N ARG A 71 -19.66 6.45 -19.70
CA ARG A 71 -19.65 7.61 -18.79
C ARG A 71 -20.76 8.62 -19.08
N PHE A 72 -21.29 8.65 -20.30
CA PHE A 72 -22.36 9.57 -20.67
C PHE A 72 -23.73 9.21 -20.07
N ILE A 73 -23.96 7.93 -19.74
CA ILE A 73 -25.23 7.48 -19.14
C ILE A 73 -25.12 7.67 -17.62
N ILE A 74 -25.80 8.69 -17.07
CA ILE A 74 -25.65 9.12 -15.67
C ILE A 74 -25.80 7.96 -14.66
N GLY A 75 -26.84 7.12 -14.78
CA GLY A 75 -27.10 6.03 -13.85
C GLY A 75 -26.07 4.91 -13.95
N LEU A 76 -25.66 4.55 -15.17
CA LEU A 76 -24.66 3.52 -15.42
C LEU A 76 -23.26 3.98 -14.95
N ASN A 77 -22.94 5.25 -15.15
CA ASN A 77 -21.70 5.87 -14.71
C ASN A 77 -21.55 5.78 -13.18
N TRP A 78 -22.60 6.14 -12.42
CA TRP A 78 -22.62 5.97 -10.97
C TRP A 78 -22.52 4.51 -10.54
N LEU A 79 -23.32 3.63 -11.13
CA LEU A 79 -23.34 2.20 -10.80
C LEU A 79 -21.95 1.57 -10.95
N ILE A 80 -21.29 1.80 -12.09
CA ILE A 80 -19.97 1.25 -12.38
C ILE A 80 -18.92 1.86 -11.45
N THR A 81 -18.98 3.17 -11.18
CA THR A 81 -18.05 3.84 -10.26
C THR A 81 -18.14 3.26 -8.86
N VAL A 82 -19.34 3.07 -8.32
CA VAL A 82 -19.56 2.45 -6.99
C VAL A 82 -19.03 1.02 -6.98
N LEU A 83 -19.35 0.23 -8.01
CA LEU A 83 -18.89 -1.15 -8.10
C LEU A 83 -17.35 -1.24 -8.15
N ILE A 84 -16.69 -0.35 -8.88
CA ILE A 84 -15.23 -0.26 -8.88
C ILE A 84 -14.70 0.03 -7.47
N VAL A 85 -15.23 1.05 -6.80
CA VAL A 85 -14.78 1.46 -5.46
C VAL A 85 -14.95 0.30 -4.48
N GLU A 86 -16.10 -0.35 -4.46
CA GLU A 86 -16.38 -1.51 -3.59
C GLU A 86 -15.42 -2.68 -3.88
N PHE A 87 -15.17 -3.01 -5.14
CA PHE A 87 -14.26 -4.11 -5.48
C PHE A 87 -12.81 -3.82 -5.10
N VAL A 88 -12.37 -2.55 -5.21
CA VAL A 88 -11.05 -2.14 -4.70
C VAL A 88 -11.00 -2.29 -3.18
N ILE A 89 -12.03 -1.83 -2.45
CA ILE A 89 -12.11 -1.91 -0.98
C ILE A 89 -12.03 -3.37 -0.51
N ILE A 90 -12.85 -4.25 -1.09
CA ILE A 90 -12.85 -5.71 -0.84
C ILE A 90 -11.49 -6.33 -1.22
N GLY A 91 -10.88 -5.82 -2.29
CA GLY A 91 -9.57 -6.22 -2.76
C GLY A 91 -8.45 -6.03 -1.73
N LEU A 92 -8.63 -5.10 -0.78
CA LEU A 92 -7.67 -4.85 0.30
C LEU A 92 -7.99 -5.62 1.59
N PHE A 93 -9.14 -6.29 1.71
CA PHE A 93 -9.57 -6.94 2.96
C PHE A 93 -8.58 -7.98 3.49
N ALA A 94 -7.93 -8.77 2.62
CA ALA A 94 -6.90 -9.71 3.05
C ALA A 94 -5.71 -9.04 3.76
N LEU A 95 -5.30 -7.84 3.32
CA LEU A 95 -4.21 -7.08 3.95
C LEU A 95 -4.68 -6.40 5.24
N VAL A 96 -5.89 -5.84 5.21
CA VAL A 96 -6.52 -5.20 6.37
C VAL A 96 -6.77 -6.19 7.50
N ALA A 97 -7.24 -7.41 7.19
CA ALA A 97 -7.48 -8.47 8.17
C ALA A 97 -6.21 -8.91 8.90
N ARG A 98 -5.03 -8.69 8.31
CA ARG A 98 -3.72 -8.97 8.92
C ARG A 98 -3.16 -7.77 9.71
N THR A 99 -3.88 -6.65 9.71
CA THR A 99 -3.46 -5.40 10.32
C THR A 99 -4.28 -5.10 11.55
N LEU A 100 -3.62 -4.56 12.58
CA LEU A 100 -4.27 -4.06 13.78
C LEU A 100 -4.88 -2.67 13.55
N TRP A 101 -6.07 -2.45 14.12
CA TRP A 101 -6.82 -1.21 13.92
C TRP A 101 -6.06 0.10 14.22
N PRO A 102 -5.14 0.20 15.22
CA PRO A 102 -4.40 1.44 15.47
C PRO A 102 -3.43 1.78 14.33
N ASP A 103 -2.68 0.79 13.83
CA ASP A 103 -1.77 0.97 12.70
C ASP A 103 -2.53 1.32 11.42
N LEU A 104 -3.68 0.67 11.19
CA LEU A 104 -4.56 0.98 10.05
C LEU A 104 -4.95 2.47 10.06
N ILE A 105 -5.44 2.99 11.20
CA ILE A 105 -5.88 4.39 11.33
C ILE A 105 -4.71 5.35 11.15
N MET A 106 -3.58 5.09 11.81
CA MET A 106 -2.40 5.95 11.74
C MET A 106 -1.92 6.10 10.29
N TRP A 107 -1.72 4.98 9.59
CA TRP A 107 -1.25 5.00 8.22
C TRP A 107 -2.28 5.56 7.25
N PHE A 108 -3.58 5.34 7.49
CA PHE A 108 -4.64 5.95 6.71
C PHE A 108 -4.54 7.48 6.73
N PHE A 109 -4.44 8.09 7.92
CA PHE A 109 -4.34 9.55 8.04
C PHE A 109 -3.02 10.10 7.48
N ILE A 110 -1.90 9.37 7.62
CA ILE A 110 -0.64 9.75 6.99
C ILE A 110 -0.79 9.80 5.46
N CYS A 111 -1.42 8.78 4.86
CA CYS A 111 -1.64 8.71 3.41
C CYS A 111 -2.59 9.82 2.93
N VAL A 112 -3.69 10.07 3.65
CA VAL A 112 -4.62 11.17 3.34
C VAL A 112 -3.91 12.51 3.39
N LEU A 113 -3.11 12.77 4.43
CA LEU A 113 -2.34 13.99 4.56
C LEU A 113 -1.35 14.15 3.39
N LEU A 114 -0.63 13.09 3.05
CA LEU A 114 0.36 13.11 1.97
C LEU A 114 -0.29 13.42 0.61
N VAL A 115 -1.39 12.73 0.27
CA VAL A 115 -2.15 13.01 -0.96
C VAL A 115 -2.70 14.44 -0.94
N PHE A 116 -3.27 14.89 0.18
CA PHE A 116 -3.79 16.25 0.31
C PHE A 116 -2.71 17.32 0.06
N LEU A 117 -1.52 17.14 0.63
CA LEU A 117 -0.39 18.06 0.44
C LEU A 117 0.03 18.13 -1.04
N PHE A 118 0.10 16.99 -1.73
CA PHE A 118 0.49 16.95 -3.15
C PHE A 118 -0.63 17.45 -4.08
N VAL A 119 -1.90 17.24 -3.75
CA VAL A 119 -3.02 17.89 -4.45
C VAL A 119 -2.91 19.41 -4.31
N LEU A 120 -2.66 19.93 -3.10
CA LEU A 120 -2.50 21.35 -2.85
C LEU A 120 -1.29 21.93 -3.61
N LEU A 121 -0.15 21.24 -3.52
CA LEU A 121 1.09 21.64 -4.18
C LEU A 121 0.95 21.61 -5.70
N GLY A 122 0.31 20.58 -6.27
CA GLY A 122 -0.06 20.54 -7.70
C GLY A 122 -1.02 21.66 -8.11
N SER A 123 -1.94 22.06 -7.23
CA SER A 123 -2.92 23.13 -7.47
C SER A 123 -2.27 24.53 -7.51
N ILE A 124 -1.21 24.76 -6.75
CA ILE A 124 -0.56 26.08 -6.59
C ILE A 124 0.67 26.22 -7.51
N MET A 125 1.36 25.11 -7.80
CA MET A 125 2.62 25.11 -8.55
C MET A 125 2.48 25.80 -9.92
N PRO A 126 3.34 26.78 -10.27
CA PRO A 126 3.25 27.50 -11.53
C PRO A 126 3.72 26.68 -12.74
N HIS A 127 4.53 25.64 -12.55
CA HIS A 127 4.98 24.75 -13.62
C HIS A 127 3.86 23.79 -14.07
N ASP A 128 3.74 23.57 -15.38
CA ASP A 128 2.64 22.81 -16.01
C ASP A 128 3.05 21.37 -16.30
N PHE A 129 2.72 20.44 -15.40
CA PHE A 129 2.97 19.02 -15.63
C PHE A 129 2.10 18.42 -16.72
N THR A 130 1.01 19.10 -17.12
CA THR A 130 0.16 18.60 -18.19
C THR A 130 0.80 18.72 -19.58
N LEU A 131 1.77 19.63 -19.71
CA LEU A 131 2.64 19.73 -20.89
C LEU A 131 3.69 18.60 -20.89
N ASP A 132 4.25 18.32 -19.71
CA ASP A 132 5.37 17.39 -19.53
C ASP A 132 4.93 15.95 -19.22
N VAL A 133 3.70 15.57 -19.59
CA VAL A 133 3.14 14.24 -19.29
C VAL A 133 4.01 13.09 -19.81
N VAL A 134 4.67 13.28 -20.97
CA VAL A 134 5.61 12.29 -21.54
C VAL A 134 6.83 12.11 -20.64
N ILE A 135 7.37 13.20 -20.08
CA ILE A 135 8.51 13.16 -19.16
C ILE A 135 8.11 12.46 -17.86
N LEU A 136 6.89 12.70 -17.35
CA LEU A 136 6.36 11.99 -16.18
C LEU A 136 6.30 10.48 -16.44
N PHE A 137 5.84 10.04 -17.62
CA PHE A 137 5.83 8.62 -17.97
C PHE A 137 7.23 8.01 -18.09
N VAL A 138 8.19 8.72 -18.70
CA VAL A 138 9.58 8.26 -18.81
C VAL A 138 10.22 8.14 -17.42
N LEU A 139 10.04 9.14 -16.56
CA LEU A 139 10.54 9.12 -15.19
C LEU A 139 9.91 7.99 -14.36
N ALA A 140 8.60 7.78 -14.51
CA ALA A 140 7.89 6.68 -13.87
C ALA A 140 8.45 5.31 -14.30
N PHE A 141 8.77 5.14 -15.59
CA PHE A 141 9.36 3.90 -16.09
C PHE A 141 10.78 3.65 -15.54
N ILE A 142 11.61 4.69 -15.46
CA ILE A 142 12.95 4.58 -14.86
C ILE A 142 12.85 4.21 -13.38
N PHE A 143 12.00 4.88 -12.61
CA PHE A 143 11.80 4.56 -11.20
C PHE A 143 11.16 3.18 -11.01
N LEU A 144 10.31 2.72 -11.93
CA LEU A 144 9.77 1.36 -11.92
C LEU A 144 10.89 0.31 -12.01
N ILE A 145 11.86 0.47 -12.92
CA ILE A 145 13.01 -0.45 -13.03
C ILE A 145 13.79 -0.48 -11.71
N VAL A 146 14.07 0.69 -11.11
CA VAL A 146 14.76 0.80 -9.83
C VAL A 146 13.98 0.10 -8.71
N THR A 147 12.65 0.26 -8.67
CA THR A 147 11.80 -0.37 -7.65
C THR A 147 11.76 -1.89 -7.79
N ILE A 148 11.70 -2.41 -9.03
CA ILE A 148 11.77 -3.86 -9.30
C ILE A 148 13.11 -4.41 -8.81
N PHE A 149 14.22 -3.70 -9.02
CA PHE A 149 15.52 -4.11 -8.49
C PHE A 149 15.51 -4.18 -6.96
N PHE A 150 15.06 -3.12 -6.27
CA PHE A 150 15.07 -3.10 -4.80
C PHE A 150 14.10 -4.09 -4.15
N ILE A 151 12.93 -4.35 -4.74
CA ILE A 151 12.03 -5.38 -4.21
C ILE A 151 12.61 -6.79 -4.40
N MET A 152 13.34 -7.06 -5.50
CA MET A 152 14.05 -8.33 -5.68
C MET A 152 15.20 -8.48 -4.67
N MET A 153 15.95 -7.41 -4.39
CA MET A 153 16.96 -7.40 -3.32
C MET A 153 16.33 -7.69 -1.94
N HIS A 154 15.13 -7.18 -1.69
CA HIS A 154 14.39 -7.47 -0.46
C HIS A 154 13.99 -8.94 -0.35
N ILE A 155 13.44 -9.50 -1.42
CA ILE A 155 12.88 -10.87 -1.41
C ILE A 155 13.98 -11.93 -1.46
N LEU A 156 14.98 -11.77 -2.33
CA LEU A 156 15.98 -12.82 -2.61
C LEU A 156 17.20 -12.76 -1.68
N ILE A 157 17.59 -11.56 -1.25
CA ILE A 157 18.83 -11.34 -0.48
C ILE A 157 18.51 -10.86 0.94
N ALA A 158 17.23 -10.67 1.28
CA ALA A 158 16.79 -10.14 2.57
C ALA A 158 17.51 -8.83 2.96
N MET A 159 17.88 -8.01 1.96
CA MET A 159 18.68 -6.81 2.21
C MET A 159 17.90 -5.85 3.12
N PRO A 160 18.46 -5.42 4.26
CA PRO A 160 17.77 -4.50 5.16
C PRO A 160 17.54 -3.16 4.46
N TYR A 161 16.43 -2.49 4.79
CA TYR A 161 16.00 -1.20 4.22
C TYR A 161 15.63 -1.15 2.73
N SER A 162 15.92 -2.19 1.94
CA SER A 162 15.57 -2.25 0.50
C SER A 162 14.08 -2.03 0.23
N PHE A 163 13.20 -2.55 1.11
CA PHE A 163 11.76 -2.30 1.03
C PHE A 163 11.41 -0.81 1.20
N VAL A 164 12.09 -0.09 2.09
CA VAL A 164 11.86 1.35 2.31
C VAL A 164 12.23 2.15 1.07
N VAL A 165 13.33 1.78 0.40
CA VAL A 165 13.76 2.40 -0.86
C VAL A 165 12.73 2.13 -1.96
N PHE A 166 12.29 0.88 -2.11
CA PHE A 166 11.18 0.50 -3.01
C PHE A 166 9.94 1.36 -2.77
N GLN A 167 9.49 1.44 -1.51
CA GLN A 167 8.31 2.21 -1.10
C GLN A 167 8.46 3.70 -1.43
N LEU A 168 9.65 4.28 -1.18
CA LEU A 168 9.92 5.69 -1.44
C LEU A 168 9.81 6.00 -2.94
N PHE A 169 10.44 5.20 -3.80
CA PHE A 169 10.40 5.45 -5.24
C PHE A 169 8.99 5.31 -5.83
N ILE A 170 8.22 4.27 -5.46
CA ILE A 170 6.82 4.18 -5.92
C ILE A 170 6.01 5.36 -5.40
N SER A 171 6.20 5.77 -4.13
CA SER A 171 5.51 6.93 -3.58
C SER A 171 5.80 8.20 -4.38
N VAL A 172 7.06 8.43 -4.77
CA VAL A 172 7.42 9.59 -5.60
C VAL A 172 6.72 9.54 -6.97
N ILE A 173 6.68 8.37 -7.63
CA ILE A 173 5.96 8.21 -8.92
C ILE A 173 4.49 8.63 -8.75
N VAL A 174 3.80 8.03 -7.78
CA VAL A 174 2.37 8.26 -7.59
C VAL A 174 2.08 9.70 -7.20
N LEU A 175 2.90 10.30 -6.33
CA LEU A 175 2.71 11.70 -5.90
C LEU A 175 2.93 12.71 -7.04
N LEU A 176 3.81 12.42 -8.00
CA LEU A 176 3.92 13.22 -9.22
C LEU A 176 2.65 13.12 -10.07
N PHE A 177 2.05 11.92 -10.19
CA PHE A 177 0.77 11.75 -10.88
C PHE A 177 -0.39 12.42 -10.12
N VAL A 178 -0.41 12.40 -8.78
CA VAL A 178 -1.39 13.14 -7.97
C VAL A 178 -1.35 14.64 -8.29
N MET A 179 -0.15 15.22 -8.40
CA MET A 179 -0.01 16.62 -8.79
C MET A 179 -0.52 16.88 -10.20
N TYR A 180 -0.16 16.01 -11.16
CA TYR A 180 -0.66 16.07 -12.53
C TYR A 180 -2.20 16.01 -12.57
N HIS A 181 -2.81 15.07 -11.84
CA HIS A 181 -4.26 14.96 -11.73
C HIS A 181 -4.89 16.20 -11.10
N ALA A 182 -4.32 16.75 -10.04
CA ALA A 182 -4.79 18.00 -9.42
C ALA A 182 -4.77 19.17 -10.42
N GLN A 183 -3.74 19.27 -11.27
CA GLN A 183 -3.67 20.28 -12.32
C GLN A 183 -4.76 20.10 -13.38
N THR A 184 -4.99 18.87 -13.86
CA THR A 184 -6.05 18.59 -14.85
C THR A 184 -7.47 18.84 -14.30
N ILE A 185 -7.69 18.61 -12.99
CA ILE A 185 -8.96 18.85 -12.31
C ILE A 185 -9.25 20.34 -12.15
N ASN A 186 -8.25 21.11 -11.71
CA ASN A 186 -8.38 22.55 -11.50
C ASN A 186 -8.37 23.35 -12.82
N GLY A 187 -7.81 22.79 -13.89
CA GLY A 187 -7.85 23.33 -15.25
C GLY A 187 -7.02 24.60 -15.45
N GLY A 188 -7.15 25.22 -16.63
CA GLY A 188 -6.36 26.40 -17.02
C GLY A 188 -4.92 26.08 -17.44
N ARG A 189 -4.66 24.84 -17.85
CA ARG A 189 -3.36 24.25 -18.23
C ARG A 189 -3.46 23.58 -19.62
N PHE A 190 -2.36 23.04 -20.14
CA PHE A 190 -2.32 22.40 -21.47
C PHE A 190 -3.39 21.30 -21.63
N ALA A 191 -3.54 20.43 -20.62
CA ALA A 191 -4.62 19.45 -20.58
C ALA A 191 -5.56 19.72 -19.39
N GLU A 192 -6.86 19.60 -19.63
CA GLU A 192 -7.89 19.72 -18.59
C GLU A 192 -8.92 18.60 -18.70
N MET A 193 -9.43 18.15 -17.56
CA MET A 193 -10.52 17.19 -17.55
C MET A 193 -11.84 17.84 -17.93
N ARG A 194 -12.68 17.09 -18.65
CA ARG A 194 -14.04 17.52 -19.02
C ARG A 194 -14.87 17.71 -17.74
N LEU A 195 -15.69 18.77 -17.70
CA LEU A 195 -16.53 19.10 -16.54
C LEU A 195 -17.57 18.01 -16.20
N ASN A 196 -17.88 17.11 -17.15
CA ASN A 196 -18.81 16.02 -16.93
C ASN A 196 -18.15 14.77 -16.34
N ASP A 197 -16.83 14.64 -16.40
CA ASP A 197 -16.08 13.43 -15.99
C ASP A 197 -15.69 13.46 -14.49
N HIS A 198 -16.50 14.09 -13.64
CA HIS A 198 -16.20 14.25 -12.21
C HIS A 198 -16.02 12.91 -11.47
N LEU A 199 -16.81 11.89 -11.82
CA LEU A 199 -16.67 10.54 -11.26
C LEU A 199 -15.33 9.90 -11.64
N LEU A 200 -14.91 10.03 -12.91
CA LEU A 200 -13.60 9.56 -13.37
C LEU A 200 -12.46 10.23 -12.62
N ALA A 201 -12.49 11.56 -12.46
CA ALA A 201 -11.47 12.27 -11.70
C ALA A 201 -11.43 11.79 -10.25
N SER A 202 -12.60 11.62 -9.62
CA SER A 202 -12.67 11.19 -8.23
C SER A 202 -12.11 9.79 -8.03
N LEU A 203 -12.32 8.91 -9.03
CA LEU A 203 -11.86 7.53 -9.05
C LEU A 203 -10.35 7.45 -9.27
N ILE A 204 -9.79 8.28 -10.16
CA ILE A 204 -8.35 8.39 -10.37
C ILE A 204 -7.65 8.78 -9.07
N LEU A 205 -8.11 9.85 -8.39
CA LEU A 205 -7.53 10.27 -7.11
C LEU A 205 -7.68 9.21 -6.01
N PHE A 206 -8.81 8.48 -6.00
CA PHE A 206 -9.00 7.37 -5.07
C PHE A 206 -7.99 6.24 -5.33
N HIS A 207 -7.69 5.91 -6.60
CA HIS A 207 -6.68 4.90 -6.93
C HIS A 207 -5.27 5.36 -6.57
N ASP A 208 -4.93 6.62 -6.80
CA ASP A 208 -3.64 7.19 -6.35
C ASP A 208 -3.49 7.03 -4.83
N PHE A 209 -4.55 7.33 -4.06
CA PHE A 209 -4.57 7.08 -2.62
C PHE A 209 -4.42 5.59 -2.27
N ILE A 210 -5.13 4.70 -2.96
CA ILE A 210 -5.05 3.25 -2.72
C ILE A 210 -3.65 2.72 -2.96
N ILE A 211 -2.94 3.17 -4.00
CA ILE A 211 -1.56 2.73 -4.26
C ILE A 211 -0.65 3.18 -3.11
N ILE A 212 -0.73 4.44 -2.68
CA ILE A 212 0.06 4.94 -1.55
C ILE A 212 -0.26 4.15 -0.27
N PHE A 213 -1.53 3.91 0.02
CA PHE A 213 -1.94 3.15 1.19
C PHE A 213 -1.47 1.69 1.13
N LEU A 214 -1.52 1.06 -0.06
CA LEU A 214 -1.03 -0.31 -0.27
C LEU A 214 0.44 -0.47 0.13
N LEU A 215 1.28 0.52 -0.21
CA LEU A 215 2.71 0.49 0.11
C LEU A 215 2.98 0.47 1.63
N THR A 216 2.03 0.92 2.44
CA THR A 216 2.21 1.00 3.90
C THR A 216 1.92 -0.32 4.62
N PHE A 217 1.26 -1.30 3.98
CA PHE A 217 0.87 -2.55 4.65
C PHE A 217 2.05 -3.37 5.18
N TYR A 218 3.21 -3.31 4.51
CA TYR A 218 4.41 -3.96 5.05
C TYR A 218 4.78 -3.37 6.42
N ALA A 219 4.80 -2.03 6.54
CA ALA A 219 5.07 -1.37 7.82
C ALA A 219 3.95 -1.60 8.84
N GLN A 220 2.70 -1.59 8.41
CA GLN A 220 1.54 -1.88 9.26
C GLN A 220 1.61 -3.29 9.88
N ILE A 221 1.97 -4.30 9.09
CA ILE A 221 1.94 -5.71 9.51
C ILE A 221 3.22 -6.11 10.24
N VAL A 222 4.39 -5.66 9.75
CA VAL A 222 5.71 -6.07 10.26
C VAL A 222 6.18 -5.17 11.40
N TYR A 223 6.14 -3.84 11.22
CA TYR A 223 6.67 -2.92 12.24
C TYR A 223 5.66 -2.62 13.34
N ARG A 224 4.35 -2.53 13.03
CA ARG A 224 3.26 -2.31 13.99
C ARG A 224 3.50 -1.11 14.91
N ILE A 225 3.90 0.02 14.32
CA ILE A 225 4.41 1.19 15.03
C ILE A 225 3.39 1.71 16.05
N ALA A 226 2.11 1.81 15.68
CA ALA A 226 1.06 2.31 16.58
C ALA A 226 0.63 1.26 17.60
N SER A 227 0.56 -0.01 17.20
CA SER A 227 0.16 -1.09 18.08
C SER A 227 1.22 -1.53 19.08
N ARG A 228 2.51 -1.23 18.86
CA ARG A 228 3.60 -1.54 19.82
C ARG A 228 3.35 -0.98 21.23
N ASN A 229 2.67 0.15 21.33
CA ASN A 229 2.38 0.82 22.60
C ASN A 229 0.94 0.60 23.07
N SER A 230 0.13 -0.14 22.30
CA SER A 230 -1.28 -0.40 22.58
C SER A 230 -1.42 -1.72 23.34
N THR A 231 -1.56 -1.66 24.67
CA THR A 231 -1.89 -2.83 25.50
C THR A 231 -3.35 -3.23 25.27
N THR A 232 -3.67 -3.88 24.14
CA THR A 232 -4.99 -4.49 23.93
C THR A 232 -4.88 -6.00 24.03
N THR A 233 -5.68 -6.56 24.94
CA THR A 233 -5.95 -7.97 25.16
C THR A 233 -6.32 -8.66 23.84
N VAL A 234 -5.81 -9.89 23.67
CA VAL A 234 -5.97 -10.80 22.52
C VAL A 234 -4.91 -10.62 21.42
N ALA A 235 -3.93 -11.53 21.46
CA ALA A 235 -2.94 -11.71 20.40
C ALA A 235 -3.63 -12.23 19.12
N PRO A 236 -3.29 -11.71 17.93
CA PRO A 236 -3.78 -12.25 16.68
C PRO A 236 -3.23 -13.68 16.46
N PRO A 237 -3.97 -14.57 15.79
CA PRO A 237 -3.50 -15.90 15.43
C PRO A 237 -2.32 -15.76 14.47
N PHE A 238 -1.12 -16.03 14.96
CA PHE A 238 0.12 -15.92 14.21
C PHE A 238 0.19 -17.04 13.15
N GLY A 239 0.19 -16.65 11.88
CA GLY A 239 0.81 -17.45 10.82
C GLY A 239 2.30 -17.12 10.77
N THR A 240 3.14 -18.13 10.93
CA THR A 240 4.61 -18.07 10.90
C THR A 240 5.12 -17.59 9.54
N TRP A 241 5.43 -16.30 9.41
CA TRP A 241 6.30 -15.81 8.35
C TRP A 241 7.28 -14.77 8.90
N PHE A 242 8.57 -15.12 8.82
CA PHE A 242 9.77 -14.29 9.02
C PHE A 242 9.76 -13.38 10.26
N LEU A 243 10.14 -13.95 11.41
CA LEU A 243 10.89 -13.20 12.40
C LEU A 243 12.31 -12.97 11.85
N PRO A 244 12.80 -11.73 11.73
CA PRO A 244 14.24 -11.50 11.72
C PRO A 244 14.75 -12.04 13.06
N THR A 245 15.70 -12.95 12.99
CA THR A 245 16.38 -13.56 14.13
C THR A 245 16.88 -12.48 15.09
N LEU A 246 16.12 -12.26 16.17
CA LEU A 246 16.62 -11.62 17.37
C LEU A 246 17.55 -12.65 18.01
N ARG A 247 18.87 -12.42 17.91
CA ARG A 247 19.87 -13.23 18.60
C ARG A 247 19.52 -13.29 20.09
N PRO A 248 19.44 -14.46 20.72
CA PRO A 248 19.52 -14.56 22.16
C PRO A 248 21.02 -14.55 22.51
N ASP A 249 21.60 -13.36 22.64
CA ASP A 249 22.93 -13.26 23.25
C ASP A 249 22.73 -13.45 24.77
N GLU A 250 23.25 -14.58 25.23
CA GLU A 250 23.95 -14.79 26.50
C GLU A 250 23.32 -14.21 27.78
N ASP A 251 22.56 -15.07 28.48
CA ASP A 251 22.58 -15.06 29.95
C ASP A 251 22.38 -16.51 30.45
N LEU A 252 23.43 -17.33 30.27
CA LEU A 252 23.59 -18.57 31.02
C LEU A 252 24.56 -18.28 32.17
N THR A 253 24.02 -17.86 33.31
CA THR A 253 24.77 -17.87 34.56
C THR A 253 25.06 -19.31 34.95
N THR A 254 26.32 -19.67 34.85
CA THR A 254 26.96 -20.90 35.30
C THR A 254 26.72 -21.10 36.81
N GLU A 255 25.80 -21.98 37.19
CA GLU A 255 25.86 -22.62 38.51
C GLU A 255 26.73 -23.87 38.38
N ALA A 256 27.91 -23.80 39.01
CA ALA A 256 28.86 -24.89 39.08
C ALA A 256 28.36 -25.97 40.06
N ASP A 257 28.22 -27.19 39.58
CA ASP A 257 28.03 -28.40 40.41
C ASP A 257 29.40 -28.88 40.92
N PRO A 258 29.64 -28.96 42.24
CA PRO A 258 30.95 -29.28 42.80
C PRO A 258 31.25 -30.79 42.97
N ASN A 259 30.49 -31.72 42.38
CA ASN A 259 30.70 -33.16 42.61
C ASN A 259 30.86 -34.01 41.34
N ALA A 260 31.98 -33.88 40.64
CA ALA A 260 32.43 -34.88 39.67
C ALA A 260 33.89 -35.29 39.96
N GLU A 261 34.05 -36.39 40.70
CA GLU A 261 35.32 -37.10 40.85
C GLU A 261 35.58 -38.02 39.64
N ASP A 262 36.80 -37.88 39.11
CA ASP A 262 37.74 -38.90 38.61
C ASP A 262 37.31 -39.95 37.56
N SER A 263 37.91 -39.89 36.37
CA SER A 263 38.85 -40.92 35.86
C SER A 263 39.08 -40.85 34.33
N GLY A 264 40.34 -40.99 33.91
CA GLY A 264 40.70 -41.68 32.65
C GLY A 264 41.35 -40.85 31.52
N ASN A 265 42.64 -41.12 31.29
CA ASN A 265 43.50 -40.66 30.18
C ASN A 265 43.02 -41.03 28.75
N SER A 266 43.18 -40.05 27.82
CA SER A 266 43.69 -40.02 26.41
C SER A 266 43.90 -41.31 25.57
N PRO A 267 44.16 -41.20 24.23
CA PRO A 267 43.55 -40.38 23.16
C PRO A 267 43.28 -41.22 21.86
N ASP A 268 42.92 -40.53 20.77
CA ASP A 268 42.98 -40.96 19.35
C ASP A 268 41.73 -41.63 18.73
N GLU A 269 40.97 -40.85 17.96
CA GLU A 269 40.52 -41.33 16.64
C GLU A 269 40.35 -40.14 15.67
N VAL A 270 41.26 -40.07 14.70
CA VAL A 270 41.23 -39.18 13.55
C VAL A 270 40.34 -39.83 12.49
N LEU A 271 39.28 -39.16 12.03
CA LEU A 271 38.60 -39.52 10.78
C LEU A 271 38.43 -38.29 9.86
N SER A 272 38.74 -38.54 8.59
CA SER A 272 38.89 -37.64 7.45
C SER A 272 37.63 -36.84 7.08
N PRO A 273 37.76 -35.63 6.51
CA PRO A 273 36.64 -34.82 6.04
C PRO A 273 36.25 -35.17 4.61
N ASP A 274 35.13 -35.84 4.42
CA ASP A 274 34.39 -35.85 3.16
C ASP A 274 32.89 -35.78 3.50
N GLU A 275 32.14 -35.06 2.67
CA GLU A 275 30.71 -34.72 2.82
C GLU A 275 30.39 -33.46 3.66
N GLN A 276 30.86 -32.30 3.19
CA GLN A 276 30.04 -31.09 3.29
C GLN A 276 29.17 -30.95 2.04
N SER A 277 27.95 -31.43 2.20
CA SER A 277 26.81 -31.16 1.35
C SER A 277 26.58 -29.65 1.23
N ILE A 278 26.74 -29.16 0.00
CA ILE A 278 26.26 -27.83 -0.41
C ILE A 278 24.73 -27.91 -0.47
N VAL A 279 24.07 -27.33 0.52
CA VAL A 279 22.63 -27.03 0.46
C VAL A 279 22.48 -25.52 0.30
N PHE A 280 22.01 -25.12 -0.88
CA PHE A 280 21.56 -23.77 -1.17
C PHE A 280 20.21 -23.51 -0.51
N PHE A 281 20.08 -22.35 0.15
CA PHE A 281 18.82 -21.62 0.33
C PHE A 281 19.08 -20.15 0.02
#